data_AF-A0A3R9VU73-F1
#
_entry.id   AF-A0A3R9VU73-F1
#
_cell.length_a   1.000
_cell.length_b   1.000
_cell.length_c   1.000
_cell.angle_alpha   90.00
_cell.angle_beta   90.00
_cell.angle_gamma   90.00
#
_symmetry.space_group_name_H-M   'P 1'
#
loop_
_entity.id
_entity.type
_entity.pdbx_description
1 polymer ?
#
loop_
_entity_poly.entity_id
_entity_poly.type
_entity_poly.pdbx_seq_one_letter_code
_entity_poly.pdbx_strand_id
1 'polypeptide(L)' 'MIATAERVLAPGFWTDLLTWHVPAGGVVEAFQAIACSDQEGLVVPAAPRGVAVNLDVPGQSWCPGCLMLAQAK' A
#
# COMPACT_ATOMS: atom_id res chain seq x y z
N MET A 1 9.62 -7.10 0.22
CA MET A 1 9.67 -5.71 -0.29
C MET A 1 9.23 -4.76 0.82
N ILE A 2 9.83 -3.57 0.96
CA ILE A 2 9.30 -2.55 1.90
C ILE A 2 8.11 -1.85 1.25
N ALA A 3 6.97 -1.81 1.94
CA ALA A 3 5.73 -1.24 1.45
C ALA A 3 4.95 -0.50 2.54
N THR A 4 4.13 0.46 2.12
CA THR A 4 3.15 1.14 2.97
C THR A 4 1.73 0.75 2.54
N ALA A 5 0.78 0.77 3.48
CA ALA A 5 -0.61 0.39 3.21
C ALA A 5 -1.48 1.63 2.97
N GLU A 6 -2.32 1.55 1.94
CA GLU A 6 -3.51 2.35 1.76
C GLU A 6 -4.73 1.57 2.26
N ARG A 7 -5.57 2.19 3.10
CA ARG A 7 -6.88 1.64 3.47
C ARG A 7 -7.93 2.20 2.52
N VAL A 8 -8.55 1.31 1.75
CA VAL A 8 -9.64 1.65 0.83
C VAL A 8 -10.94 1.12 1.41
N LEU A 9 -11.92 1.99 1.60
CA LEU A 9 -13.30 1.59 1.90
C LEU A 9 -13.92 1.04 0.62
N ALA A 10 -14.23 -0.25 0.59
CA ALA A 10 -14.88 -0.88 -0.55
C ALA A 10 -16.37 -0.44 -0.64
N PRO A 11 -16.86 0.03 -1.80
CA PRO A 11 -18.28 0.36 -1.95
C PRO A 11 -19.17 -0.85 -1.69
N GLY A 12 -20.06 -0.76 -0.71
CA GLY A 12 -21.02 -1.82 -0.37
C GLY A 12 -20.50 -2.90 0.57
N PHE A 13 -19.24 -2.85 1.00
CA PHE A 13 -18.69 -3.74 2.03
C PHE A 13 -18.25 -2.94 3.25
N TRP A 14 -18.62 -3.40 4.45
CA TRP A 14 -18.11 -2.89 5.72
C TRP A 14 -16.67 -3.36 6.03
N THR A 15 -15.89 -3.71 5.00
CA THR A 15 -14.53 -4.23 5.14
C THR A 15 -13.52 -3.30 4.50
N ASP A 16 -12.56 -2.85 5.31
CA ASP A 16 -11.37 -2.16 4.85
C ASP A 16 -10.56 -3.11 3.94
N LEU A 17 -10.29 -2.68 2.71
CA LEU A 17 -9.29 -3.30 1.85
C LEU A 17 -7.94 -2.62 2.10
N LEU A 18 -6.87 -3.41 2.17
CA LEU A 18 -5.50 -2.90 2.28
C LEU A 18 -4.78 -3.04 0.94
N THR A 19 -4.48 -1.92 0.31
CA THR A 19 -3.66 -1.88 -0.89
C THR A 19 -2.23 -1.54 -0.52
N TRP A 20 -1.25 -2.32 -0.99
CA TRP A 20 0.17 -2.13 -0.71
C TRP A 20 0.85 -1.33 -1.81
N HIS A 21 1.68 -0.38 -1.40
CA HIS A 21 2.40 0.54 -2.27
C HIS A 21 3.88 0.59 -1.94
N VAL A 22 4.70 0.76 -2.97
CA VAL A 22 6.12 1.09 -2.79
C VAL A 22 6.21 2.53 -2.25
N PRO A 23 7.00 2.78 -1.20
CA PRO A 23 7.21 4.13 -0.67
C PRO A 23 7.69 5.10 -1.75
N ALA A 24 7.11 6.31 -1.80
CA ALA A 24 7.67 7.37 -2.63
C ALA A 24 8.94 7.94 -1.94
N GLY A 25 10.08 7.87 -2.62
CA GLY A 25 11.36 8.38 -2.10
C GLY A 25 11.96 7.48 -1.01
N GLY A 26 12.60 8.12 -0.02
CA GLY A 26 13.15 7.42 1.14
C GLY A 26 12.06 6.92 2.10
N VAL A 27 12.37 5.84 2.82
CA VAL A 27 11.51 5.33 3.89
C VAL A 27 11.54 6.32 5.06
N VAL A 28 10.37 6.76 5.52
CA VAL A 28 10.24 7.62 6.70
C VAL A 28 9.38 6.93 7.77
N GLU A 29 9.68 7.20 9.04
CA GLU A 29 8.97 6.65 10.20
C GLU A 29 7.55 7.27 10.38
N ALA A 30 7.21 8.27 9.58
CA ALA A 30 5.98 9.06 9.69
C ALA A 30 5.05 8.84 8.48
N PHE A 31 4.26 9.85 8.11
CA PHE A 31 3.36 9.79 6.94
C PHE A 31 4.15 9.54 5.65
N GLN A 32 4.10 8.31 5.16
CA GLN A 32 4.75 7.92 3.92
C GLN A 32 3.86 8.30 2.73
N ALA A 33 4.38 9.15 1.85
CA ALA A 33 3.71 9.47 0.60
C ALA A 33 3.57 8.21 -0.28
N ILE A 34 2.38 8.03 -0.84
CA ILE A 34 2.05 6.95 -1.78
C ILE A 34 2.08 7.56 -3.18
N ALA A 35 2.93 7.02 -4.06
CA ALA A 35 3.21 7.63 -5.37
C ALA A 35 2.05 7.53 -6.38
N CYS A 36 1.00 6.75 -6.10
CA CYS A 36 0.00 6.34 -7.09
C CYS A 36 -1.45 6.37 -6.56
N SER A 37 -1.73 7.14 -5.51
CA SER A 37 -3.11 7.39 -5.08
C SER A 37 -3.47 8.84 -5.36
N ASP A 38 -4.51 9.02 -6.19
CA ASP A 38 -5.06 10.32 -6.59
C ASP A 38 -6.05 10.85 -5.53
N GLN A 39 -6.40 10.01 -4.55
CA GLN A 39 -7.17 10.45 -3.39
C GLN A 39 -6.22 11.20 -2.46
N GLU A 40 -6.52 12.46 -2.17
CA GLU A 40 -5.97 13.22 -1.03
C GLU A 40 -6.38 12.61 0.33
N GLY A 41 -6.48 11.29 0.41
CA GLY A 41 -6.68 10.55 1.63
C GLY A 41 -5.33 10.38 2.31
N LEU A 42 -5.07 11.23 3.30
CA LEU A 42 -4.14 10.92 4.38
C LEU A 42 -4.49 9.53 4.94
N VAL A 43 -3.85 8.48 4.41
CA VAL A 43 -3.95 7.17 5.04
C VAL A 43 -3.14 7.28 6.31
N VAL A 44 -3.83 7.31 7.44
CA VAL A 44 -3.23 7.27 8.77
C VAL A 44 -2.23 6.10 8.77
N PRO A 45 -0.93 6.37 8.96
CA PRO A 45 0.11 5.58 8.34
C PRO A 45 0.20 4.22 9.03
N ALA A 46 0.11 3.15 8.24
CA ALA A 46 0.79 1.93 8.64
C ALA A 46 2.27 2.18 8.33
N ALA A 47 3.11 2.22 9.37
CA ALA A 47 4.55 2.34 9.19
C ALA A 47 5.06 1.36 8.11
N PRO A 48 5.99 1.79 7.23
CA PRO A 48 6.51 0.92 6.19
C PRO A 48 7.01 -0.40 6.77
N ARG A 49 6.64 -1.52 6.15
CA ARG A 49 7.02 -2.84 6.64
C ARG A 49 7.37 -3.79 5.52
N GLY A 50 7.99 -4.91 5.89
CA GLY A 50 8.25 -6.02 4.98
C GLY A 50 6.96 -6.69 4.54
N VAL A 51 6.70 -6.68 3.24
CA VAL A 51 5.54 -7.29 2.60
C VAL A 51 5.99 -8.23 1.49
N ALA A 52 5.34 -9.39 1.41
CA ALA A 52 5.57 -10.37 0.37
C ALA A 52 5.03 -9.86 -0.98
N VAL A 53 5.79 -10.08 -2.06
CA VAL A 53 5.35 -9.72 -3.42
C VAL A 53 4.16 -10.59 -3.84
N ASN A 54 4.18 -11.87 -3.47
CA ASN A 54 3.03 -12.76 -3.61
C ASN A 54 2.21 -12.73 -2.32
N LEU A 55 1.04 -12.08 -2.36
CA LEU A 55 0.11 -11.99 -1.23
C LEU A 55 -0.93 -13.10 -1.33
N ASP A 56 -1.14 -13.82 -0.23
CA ASP A 56 -2.22 -14.80 -0.07
C ASP A 56 -3.09 -14.44 1.15
N VAL A 57 -3.25 -13.14 1.41
CA VAL A 57 -4.00 -12.64 2.56
C VAL A 57 -5.30 -12.01 2.07
N PRO A 58 -6.47 -12.54 2.49
CA PRO A 58 -7.77 -11.96 2.12
C PRO A 58 -7.85 -10.48 2.51
N GLY A 59 -8.43 -9.67 1.62
CA GLY A 59 -8.58 -8.24 1.82
C GLY A 59 -7.28 -7.43 1.67
N GLN A 60 -6.18 -8.05 1.22
CA GLN A 60 -4.94 -7.37 0.90
C GLN A 60 -4.58 -7.57 -0.57
N SER A 61 -4.11 -6.51 -1.21
CA SER A 61 -3.64 -6.55 -2.60
C SER A 61 -2.48 -5.59 -2.78
N TRP A 62 -1.70 -5.77 -3.85
CA TRP A 62 -0.76 -4.74 -4.28
C TRP A 62 -1.44 -3.78 -5.25
N CYS A 63 -1.07 -2.50 -5.20
CA CYS A 63 -1.33 -1.61 -6.32
C CYS A 63 -0.62 -2.17 -7.57
N PRO A 64 -1.28 -2.30 -8.73
CA PRO A 64 -0.68 -2.92 -9.92
C PRO A 64 0.64 -2.30 -10.35
N GLY A 65 0.76 -0.97 -10.35
CA GLY A 65 2.01 -0.28 -10.69
C GLY A 65 3.12 -0.54 -9.67
N CYS A 66 2.77 -0.53 -8.38
CA CYS A 66 3.72 -0.84 -7.31
C CYS A 66 4.15 -2.31 -7.30
N LEU A 67 3.28 -3.24 -7.70
CA LEU A 67 3.60 -4.66 -7.84
C LEU A 67 4.70 -4.87 -8.88
N MET A 68 4.58 -4.21 -10.05
CA MET A 68 5.60 -4.29 -11.10
C MET A 68 6.95 -3.80 -10.60
N LEU A 69 6.98 -2.68 -9.86
CA LEU A 69 8.21 -2.16 -9.26
C LEU A 69 8.78 -3.09 -8.18
N ALA A 70 7.93 -3.74 -7.40
CA ALA A 70 8.33 -4.70 -6.37
C ALA A 70 8.88 -6.01 -6.96
N GLN A 71 8.42 -6.42 -8.15
CA GLN A 71 8.90 -7.59 -8.87
C GLN A 71 10.22 -7.33 -9.63
N ALA A 72 10.50 -6.07 -9.97
CA ALA A 72 11.70 -5.68 -10.71
C ALA A 72 12.94 -5.46 -9.82
N LYS A 73 12.81 -5.60 -8.49
CA LYS A 73 13.87 -5.44 -7.48
C LYS A 73 14.24 -6.80 -6.89
#